data_AF-A0A1I8ADG9-F1
#
_entry.id   AF-A0A1I8ADG9-F1
#
_cell.length_a   1.000
_cell.length_b   1.000
_cell.length_c   1.000
_cell.angle_alpha   90.00
_cell.angle_beta   90.00
_cell.angle_gamma   90.00
#
_symmetry.space_group_name_H-M   'P 1'
#
loop_
_entity.id
_entity.type
_entity.pdbx_description
1 polymer ?
#
loop_
_entity_poly.entity_id
_entity_poly.type
_entity_poly.pdbx_seq_one_letter_code
_entity_poly.pdbx_strand_id
1 'polypeptide(L)'
;MHDSSSPRLEMSDVLRMIENIFWSFAVVGVCYVMKCLRRARLLHYNLKMILTNLSIAMIGYGCCRLAKNMESIAHYYGIGPRNMAYRTSMLVAKIYFVTSMLIGLFCVLMLTVERTVATFVPERYEQMKKTGKGFVVFALFWAVSVGISIMLNLFWQKTNPQTNDNTVLFSSFLVSVNIEFLLGVIYAAIPASVANGVLVCFLYNHNKKRRIQLDRSKLNVRYQYAENIVTTRLLLALTGADFVGSVVAATLISCYYVARRNELMSDNDLLFIEQSFHVMMSMYAIWYNVIFLAMHRPNRDQLIRDVKSIEGHRLSFKNEGAVYFSYLSRQWNA
;
A
#
# COMPACT_ATOMS: atom_id res chain seq x y z
N MET A 1 -18.03 2.32 44.98
CA MET A 1 -18.35 3.00 43.71
C MET A 1 -17.74 2.14 42.61
N HIS A 2 -18.54 1.26 42.01
CA HIS A 2 -18.10 0.41 40.91
C HIS A 2 -18.19 1.25 39.63
N ASP A 3 -17.03 1.54 39.05
CA ASP A 3 -16.89 2.27 37.81
C ASP A 3 -17.62 1.55 36.67
N SER A 4 -18.62 2.20 36.09
CA SER A 4 -19.38 1.74 34.93
C SER A 4 -18.64 1.94 33.59
N SER A 5 -17.31 1.88 33.61
CA SER A 5 -16.42 2.12 32.46
C SER A 5 -16.11 0.87 31.62
N SER A 6 -16.74 -0.27 31.89
CA SER A 6 -16.28 -1.60 31.43
C SER A 6 -16.47 -1.94 29.94
N PRO A 7 -17.60 -1.68 29.24
CA PRO A 7 -17.85 -2.36 27.96
C PRO A 7 -17.19 -1.72 26.72
N ARG A 8 -16.89 -0.41 26.74
CA ARG A 8 -16.34 0.27 25.53
C ARG A 8 -14.83 0.11 25.39
N LEU A 9 -14.11 -0.04 26.50
CA LEU A 9 -12.67 -0.33 26.49
C LEU A 9 -12.41 -1.69 25.81
N GLU A 10 -13.27 -2.68 26.08
CA GLU A 10 -13.19 -4.02 25.48
C GLU A 10 -13.25 -3.99 23.95
N MET A 11 -14.12 -3.14 23.35
CA MET A 11 -14.26 -3.09 21.89
C MET A 11 -13.03 -2.51 21.18
N SER A 12 -12.38 -1.49 21.75
CA SER A 12 -11.16 -0.91 21.17
C SER A 12 -10.00 -1.91 21.16
N ASP A 13 -9.89 -2.70 22.23
CA ASP A 13 -8.86 -3.73 22.34
C ASP A 13 -9.10 -4.89 21.36
N VAL A 14 -10.37 -5.27 21.12
CA VAL A 14 -10.72 -6.25 20.08
C VAL A 14 -10.32 -5.74 18.69
N LEU A 15 -10.60 -4.48 18.34
CA LEU A 15 -10.18 -3.91 17.07
C LEU A 15 -8.65 -3.87 16.92
N ARG A 16 -7.92 -3.54 17.99
CA ARG A 16 -6.46 -3.54 17.99
C ARG A 16 -5.90 -4.95 17.76
N MET A 17 -6.52 -5.97 18.35
CA MET A 17 -6.15 -7.36 18.12
C MET A 17 -6.38 -7.75 16.65
N ILE A 18 -7.55 -7.42 16.10
CA ILE A 18 -7.89 -7.66 14.68
C ILE A 18 -6.88 -6.95 13.76
N GLU A 19 -6.57 -5.69 14.04
CA GLU A 19 -5.56 -4.92 13.31
C GLU A 19 -4.21 -5.64 13.32
N ASN A 20 -3.72 -6.09 14.49
CA ASN A 20 -2.44 -6.77 14.62
C ASN A 20 -2.38 -8.06 13.80
N ILE A 21 -3.47 -8.84 13.82
CA ILE A 21 -3.60 -10.06 13.03
C ILE A 21 -3.53 -9.70 11.54
N PHE A 22 -4.31 -8.72 11.10
CA PHE A 22 -4.36 -8.30 9.70
C PHE A 22 -3.03 -7.75 9.20
N TRP A 23 -2.34 -6.92 9.98
CA TRP A 23 -1.00 -6.43 9.61
C TRP A 23 0.03 -7.53 9.55
N SER A 24 -0.02 -8.51 10.45
CA SER A 24 0.90 -9.65 10.44
C SER A 24 0.74 -10.45 9.13
N PHE A 25 -0.49 -10.79 8.76
CA PHE A 25 -0.78 -11.44 7.48
C PHE A 25 -0.40 -10.56 6.28
N ALA A 26 -0.71 -9.27 6.33
CA ALA A 26 -0.41 -8.34 5.26
C ALA A 26 1.10 -8.21 5.02
N VAL A 27 1.90 -8.02 6.07
CA VAL A 27 3.36 -7.89 5.97
C VAL A 27 3.99 -9.15 5.38
N VAL A 28 3.60 -10.34 5.87
CA VAL A 28 4.08 -11.61 5.31
C VAL A 28 3.69 -11.75 3.84
N GLY A 29 2.43 -11.43 3.51
CA GLY A 29 1.93 -11.45 2.14
C GLY A 29 2.68 -10.50 1.21
N VAL A 30 2.97 -9.26 1.66
CA VAL A 30 3.69 -8.26 0.86
C VAL A 30 5.14 -8.68 0.67
N CYS A 31 5.80 -9.23 1.70
CA CYS A 31 7.13 -9.83 1.57
C CYS A 31 7.17 -10.94 0.51
N TYR A 32 6.14 -11.79 0.49
CA TYR A 32 6.00 -12.83 -0.54
C TYR A 32 5.77 -12.24 -1.94
N VAL A 33 4.87 -11.26 -2.08
CA VAL A 33 4.64 -10.53 -3.35
C VAL A 33 5.93 -9.90 -3.85
N MET A 34 6.71 -9.25 -2.98
CA MET A 34 8.00 -8.66 -3.33
C MET A 34 9.00 -9.70 -3.84
N LYS A 35 9.08 -10.88 -3.20
CA LYS A 35 9.89 -12.02 -3.69
C LYS A 35 9.44 -12.47 -5.08
N CYS A 36 8.13 -12.56 -5.32
CA CYS A 36 7.57 -12.92 -6.63
C CYS A 36 7.87 -11.87 -7.70
N LEU A 37 7.68 -10.58 -7.39
CA LEU A 37 8.03 -9.46 -8.26
C LEU A 37 9.52 -9.50 -8.64
N ARG A 38 10.41 -9.78 -7.69
CA ARG A 38 11.85 -9.93 -7.95
C ARG A 38 12.16 -11.05 -8.94
N ARG A 39 11.39 -12.13 -8.95
CA ARG A 39 11.55 -13.27 -9.88
C ARG A 39 10.83 -13.09 -11.22
N ALA A 40 9.79 -12.27 -11.27
CA ALA A 40 9.04 -12.01 -12.50
C ALA A 40 9.98 -11.40 -13.57
N ARG A 41 10.09 -12.10 -14.70
CA ARG A 41 10.84 -11.66 -15.89
C ARG A 41 9.99 -10.86 -16.87
N LEU A 42 8.68 -11.03 -16.80
CA LEU A 42 7.73 -10.42 -17.74
C LEU A 42 7.60 -8.92 -17.48
N LEU A 43 7.61 -8.50 -16.22
CA LEU A 43 7.37 -7.12 -15.84
C LEU A 43 8.54 -6.20 -16.20
N HIS A 44 8.25 -5.06 -16.81
CA HIS A 44 9.24 -4.01 -17.06
C HIS A 44 9.96 -3.57 -15.78
N TYR A 45 11.26 -3.27 -15.91
CA TYR A 45 12.13 -2.93 -14.78
C TYR A 45 11.63 -1.73 -13.98
N ASN A 46 11.18 -0.66 -14.65
CA ASN A 46 10.67 0.54 -13.99
C ASN A 46 9.40 0.24 -13.19
N LEU A 47 8.43 -0.45 -13.80
CA LEU A 47 7.22 -0.88 -13.11
C LEU A 47 7.54 -1.75 -11.89
N LYS A 48 8.47 -2.69 -12.03
CA LYS A 48 8.92 -3.57 -10.96
C LYS A 48 9.55 -2.79 -9.81
N MET A 49 10.35 -1.77 -10.13
CA MET A 49 10.94 -0.87 -9.14
C MET A 49 9.85 -0.09 -8.39
N ILE A 50 8.85 0.46 -9.09
CA ILE A 50 7.73 1.18 -8.47
C ILE A 50 6.96 0.26 -7.52
N LEU A 51 6.59 -0.94 -7.97
CA LEU A 51 5.85 -1.90 -7.15
C LEU A 51 6.65 -2.43 -5.96
N THR A 52 7.97 -2.58 -6.11
CA THR A 52 8.85 -2.95 -5.01
C THR A 52 8.90 -1.85 -3.96
N ASN A 53 9.01 -0.58 -4.37
CA ASN A 53 8.97 0.55 -3.44
C ASN A 53 7.61 0.68 -2.74
N LEU A 54 6.50 0.45 -3.46
CA LEU A 54 5.16 0.40 -2.87
C LEU A 54 5.07 -0.73 -1.83
N SER A 55 5.62 -1.92 -2.13
CA SER A 55 5.68 -3.03 -1.18
C SER A 55 6.51 -2.71 0.07
N ILE A 56 7.68 -2.08 -0.10
CA ILE A 56 8.54 -1.65 1.02
C ILE A 56 7.82 -0.63 1.90
N ALA A 57 7.13 0.35 1.30
CA ALA A 57 6.33 1.32 2.02
C ALA A 57 5.20 0.63 2.81
N MET A 58 4.48 -0.32 2.22
CA MET A 58 3.42 -1.06 2.92
C MET A 58 3.96 -1.91 4.08
N ILE A 59 5.10 -2.59 3.90
CA ILE A 59 5.79 -3.30 4.98
C ILE A 59 6.19 -2.33 6.09
N GLY A 60 6.76 -1.19 5.71
CA GLY A 60 7.20 -0.18 6.66
C GLY A 60 6.08 0.41 7.50
N TYR A 61 4.97 0.75 6.85
CA TYR A 61 3.73 1.17 7.50
C TYR A 61 3.24 0.11 8.49
N GLY A 62 3.12 -1.14 8.03
CA GLY A 62 2.62 -2.26 8.85
C GLY A 62 3.48 -2.55 10.06
N CYS A 63 4.81 -2.63 9.89
CA CYS A 63 5.74 -2.84 10.99
C CYS A 63 5.70 -1.69 12.01
N CYS A 64 5.57 -0.43 11.57
CA CYS A 64 5.42 0.70 12.48
C CYS A 64 4.12 0.61 13.28
N ARG A 65 3.02 0.16 12.67
CA ARG A 65 1.74 -0.05 13.38
C ARG A 65 1.81 -1.18 14.39
N LEU A 66 2.38 -2.32 14.01
CA LEU A 66 2.62 -3.43 14.94
C LEU A 66 3.47 -2.97 16.13
N ALA A 67 4.57 -2.22 15.89
CA ALA A 67 5.41 -1.69 16.95
C ALA A 67 4.64 -0.74 17.90
N LYS A 68 3.82 0.17 17.35
CA LYS A 68 2.98 1.07 18.14
C LYS A 68 1.91 0.33 18.97
N ASN A 69 1.31 -0.71 18.41
CA ASN A 69 0.32 -1.52 19.13
C ASN A 69 0.97 -2.37 20.23
N MET A 70 2.16 -2.92 19.99
CA MET A 70 2.95 -3.64 21.03
C MET A 70 3.35 -2.72 22.17
N GLU A 71 3.78 -1.50 21.85
CA GLU A 71 4.05 -0.46 22.84
C GLU A 71 2.80 -0.09 23.65
N SER A 72 1.65 0.02 22.98
CA SER A 72 0.37 0.30 23.62
C SER A 72 -0.01 -0.79 24.64
N ILE A 73 0.20 -2.06 24.28
CA ILE A 73 0.00 -3.21 25.17
C ILE A 73 1.02 -3.20 26.31
N ALA A 74 2.30 -2.90 26.06
CA ALA A 74 3.32 -2.85 27.09
C ALA A 74 3.00 -1.83 28.19
N HIS A 75 2.52 -0.64 27.80
CA HIS A 75 2.08 0.38 28.74
C HIS A 75 0.84 -0.04 29.54
N TYR A 76 -0.09 -0.79 28.95
CA TYR A 76 -1.22 -1.35 29.69
C TYR A 76 -0.75 -2.22 30.87
N TYR A 77 0.37 -2.94 30.70
CA TYR A 77 1.03 -3.70 31.77
C TYR A 77 1.98 -2.87 32.65
N GLY A 78 1.93 -1.53 32.57
CA GLY A 78 2.77 -0.63 33.36
C GLY A 78 4.24 -0.57 32.92
N ILE A 79 4.56 -1.08 31.72
CA ILE A 79 5.92 -1.06 31.18
C ILE A 79 6.10 0.19 30.30
N GLY A 80 6.86 1.16 30.79
CA GLY A 80 7.25 2.36 30.03
C GLY A 80 6.73 3.69 30.62
N PRO A 81 7.13 4.83 30.05
CA PRO A 81 6.72 6.15 30.50
C PRO A 81 5.23 6.42 30.19
N ARG A 82 4.56 7.20 31.06
CA ARG A 82 3.10 7.46 31.01
C ARG A 82 2.60 8.11 29.71
N ASN A 83 3.46 8.84 29.00
CA ASN A 83 3.06 9.60 27.80
C ASN A 83 3.65 9.01 26.52
N MET A 84 2.91 8.13 25.85
CA MET A 84 3.35 7.48 24.60
C MET A 84 3.64 8.48 23.47
N ALA A 85 2.86 9.55 23.38
CA ALA A 85 2.98 10.52 22.29
C ALA A 85 4.34 11.25 22.28
N TYR A 86 4.95 11.44 23.44
CA TYR A 86 6.22 12.15 23.60
C TYR A 86 7.45 11.23 23.65
N ARG A 87 7.25 9.90 23.61
CA ARG A 87 8.34 8.94 23.76
C ARG A 87 9.28 9.01 22.56
N THR A 88 10.54 9.42 22.77
CA THR A 88 11.57 9.51 21.73
C THR A 88 11.78 8.18 20.99
N SER A 89 11.63 7.04 21.68
CA SER A 89 11.75 5.72 21.05
C SER A 89 10.70 5.47 19.96
N MET A 90 9.56 6.17 19.99
CA MET A 90 8.51 6.09 18.97
C MET A 90 8.68 7.11 17.84
N LEU A 91 9.62 8.05 17.96
CA LEU A 91 9.87 9.06 16.93
C LEU A 91 10.27 8.41 15.60
N VAL A 92 11.14 7.40 15.63
CA VAL A 92 11.56 6.67 14.41
C VAL A 92 10.37 5.99 13.75
N ALA A 93 9.50 5.33 14.53
CA ALA A 93 8.30 4.69 14.00
C ALA A 93 7.31 5.71 13.43
N LYS A 94 7.18 6.90 14.04
CA LYS A 94 6.37 8.00 13.49
C LYS A 94 6.94 8.54 12.19
N ILE A 95 8.25 8.74 12.12
CA ILE A 95 8.91 9.22 10.90
C ILE A 95 8.71 8.22 9.78
N TYR A 96 9.08 6.96 10.01
CA TYR A 96 9.01 5.93 8.98
C TYR A 96 7.58 5.64 8.53
N PHE A 97 6.61 5.77 9.43
CA PHE A 97 5.19 5.69 9.10
C PHE A 97 4.77 6.75 8.07
N VAL A 98 5.04 8.03 8.36
CA VAL A 98 4.63 9.13 7.46
C VAL A 98 5.40 9.07 6.15
N THR A 99 6.70 8.76 6.21
CA THR A 99 7.50 8.49 5.00
C THR A 99 6.90 7.37 4.16
N SER A 100 6.51 6.25 4.77
CA SER A 100 5.90 5.12 4.06
C SER A 100 4.60 5.52 3.37
N MET A 101 3.74 6.30 4.04
CA MET A 101 2.51 6.83 3.45
C MET A 101 2.78 7.72 2.23
N LEU A 102 3.73 8.65 2.33
CA LEU A 102 4.11 9.54 1.22
C LEU A 102 4.68 8.77 0.03
N ILE A 103 5.54 7.77 0.29
CA ILE A 103 6.07 6.91 -0.76
C ILE A 103 4.98 6.07 -1.41
N GLY A 104 4.03 5.55 -0.63
CA GLY A 104 2.87 4.82 -1.15
C GLY A 104 2.08 5.67 -2.16
N LEU A 105 1.72 6.90 -1.77
CA LEU A 105 1.02 7.84 -2.65
C LEU A 105 1.83 8.15 -3.92
N PHE A 106 3.12 8.45 -3.76
CA PHE A 106 4.00 8.72 -4.89
C PHE A 106 4.10 7.53 -5.85
N CYS A 107 4.18 6.30 -5.33
CA CYS A 107 4.21 5.10 -6.15
C CYS A 107 2.93 4.97 -6.98
N VAL A 108 1.75 5.20 -6.40
CA VAL A 108 0.47 5.15 -7.14
C VAL A 108 0.46 6.13 -8.32
N LEU A 109 0.96 7.36 -8.12
CA LEU A 109 1.09 8.34 -9.20
C LEU A 109 2.09 7.88 -10.28
N MET A 110 3.24 7.35 -9.86
CA MET A 110 4.27 6.88 -10.79
C MET A 110 3.84 5.67 -11.61
N LEU A 111 2.98 4.79 -11.08
CA LEU A 111 2.41 3.68 -11.86
C LEU A 111 1.68 4.20 -13.09
N THR A 112 0.90 5.26 -12.92
CA THR A 112 0.13 5.91 -13.99
C THR A 112 1.02 6.55 -15.04
N VAL A 113 1.99 7.34 -14.60
CA VAL A 113 2.96 8.01 -15.48
C VAL A 113 3.73 6.97 -16.28
N GLU A 114 4.22 5.93 -15.62
CA GLU A 114 4.99 4.87 -16.24
C GLU A 114 4.18 4.10 -17.29
N ARG A 115 2.90 3.80 -17.02
CA ARG A 115 2.01 3.19 -18.02
C ARG A 115 1.67 4.10 -19.18
N THR A 116 1.55 5.40 -18.93
CA THR A 116 1.29 6.42 -19.95
C THR A 116 2.47 6.44 -20.93
N VAL A 117 3.70 6.53 -20.42
CA VAL A 117 4.92 6.48 -21.24
C VAL A 117 5.03 5.16 -22.00
N ALA A 118 4.78 4.02 -21.34
CA ALA A 118 4.84 2.70 -21.98
C ALA A 118 3.80 2.51 -23.10
N THR A 119 2.66 3.21 -23.03
CA THR A 119 1.60 3.12 -24.03
C THR A 119 1.84 4.03 -25.23
N PHE A 120 2.32 5.26 -24.99
CA PHE A 120 2.50 6.25 -26.06
C PHE A 120 3.85 6.18 -26.77
N VAL A 121 4.89 5.68 -26.09
CA VAL A 121 6.27 5.65 -26.64
C VAL A 121 6.91 4.27 -26.46
N PRO A 122 6.30 3.19 -26.99
CA PRO A 122 6.73 1.81 -26.71
C PRO A 122 8.18 1.53 -27.17
N GLU A 123 8.59 2.06 -28.32
CA GLU A 123 9.93 1.83 -28.90
C GLU A 123 11.05 2.43 -28.03
N ARG A 124 10.92 3.70 -27.64
CA ARG A 124 11.91 4.32 -26.74
C ARG A 124 11.85 3.71 -25.34
N TYR A 125 10.65 3.33 -24.88
CA TYR A 125 10.46 2.73 -23.58
C TYR A 125 11.20 1.39 -23.45
N GLU A 126 11.24 0.58 -24.51
CA GLU A 126 12.03 -0.66 -24.53
C GLU A 126 13.54 -0.40 -24.39
N GLN A 127 14.05 0.66 -25.02
CA GLN A 127 15.45 1.06 -24.93
C GLN A 127 15.83 1.58 -23.53
N MET A 128 14.86 2.05 -22.73
CA MET A 128 15.11 2.59 -21.38
C MET A 128 15.38 1.53 -20.30
N LYS A 129 15.31 0.22 -20.64
CA LYS A 129 15.37 -0.93 -19.71
C LYS A 129 16.55 -0.96 -18.71
N LYS A 130 17.62 -0.16 -18.89
CA LYS A 130 18.83 -0.19 -18.03
C LYS A 130 19.29 1.17 -17.52
N THR A 131 18.48 2.22 -17.66
CA THR A 131 18.90 3.54 -17.19
C THR A 131 18.64 3.65 -15.69
N GLY A 132 19.70 3.65 -14.86
CA GLY A 132 19.63 3.81 -13.39
C GLY A 132 18.92 5.09 -12.90
N LYS A 133 18.39 5.91 -13.82
CA LYS A 133 17.58 7.10 -13.57
C LYS A 133 16.39 6.82 -12.65
N GLY A 134 15.71 5.68 -12.81
CA GLY A 134 14.57 5.32 -11.95
C GLY A 134 14.97 5.22 -10.47
N PHE A 135 16.14 4.65 -10.19
CA PHE A 135 16.67 4.53 -8.82
C PHE A 135 16.94 5.91 -8.21
N VAL A 136 17.55 6.83 -8.97
CA VAL A 136 17.82 8.20 -8.52
C VAL A 136 16.53 8.94 -8.15
N VAL A 137 15.48 8.79 -8.96
CA VAL A 137 14.16 9.40 -8.67
C VAL A 137 13.61 8.87 -7.35
N PHE A 138 13.59 7.53 -7.14
CA PHE A 138 13.11 6.97 -5.89
C PHE A 138 13.97 7.37 -4.69
N ALA A 139 15.30 7.37 -4.81
CA ALA A 139 16.19 7.81 -3.73
C ALA A 139 15.92 9.27 -3.32
N LEU A 140 15.72 10.16 -4.30
CA LEU A 140 15.35 11.56 -4.05
C LEU A 140 14.00 11.66 -3.35
N PHE A 141 12.98 10.92 -3.82
CA PHE A 141 11.65 10.94 -3.20
C PHE A 141 11.63 10.36 -1.79
N TRP A 142 12.42 9.31 -1.51
CA TRP A 142 12.64 8.82 -0.15
C TRP A 142 13.27 9.90 0.73
N ALA A 143 14.32 10.56 0.27
CA ALA A 143 14.96 11.64 1.02
C ALA A 143 13.99 12.80 1.33
N VAL A 144 13.22 13.24 0.33
CA VAL A 144 12.20 14.29 0.50
C VAL A 144 11.09 13.84 1.47
N SER A 145 10.62 12.59 1.35
CA SER A 145 9.57 12.05 2.23
C SER A 145 10.03 11.90 3.68
N VAL A 146 11.29 11.53 3.90
CA VAL A 146 11.91 11.52 5.23
C VAL A 146 12.04 12.95 5.76
N GLY A 147 12.51 13.89 4.94
CA GLY A 147 12.64 15.31 5.31
C GLY A 147 11.31 15.92 5.73
N ILE A 148 10.26 15.77 4.93
CA ILE A 148 8.89 16.23 5.24
C ILE A 148 8.42 15.60 6.55
N SER A 149 8.62 14.29 6.71
CA SER A 149 8.21 13.58 7.91
C SER A 149 8.92 14.07 9.18
N ILE A 150 10.23 14.36 9.11
CA ILE A 150 10.97 14.93 10.23
C ILE A 150 10.43 16.32 10.55
N MET A 151 10.26 17.18 9.54
CA MET A 151 9.73 18.54 9.74
C MET A 151 8.35 18.52 10.41
N LEU A 152 7.42 17.66 9.96
CA LEU A 152 6.10 17.54 10.55
C LEU A 152 6.15 17.11 12.01
N ASN A 153 7.00 16.14 12.36
CA ASN A 153 7.14 15.67 13.75
C ASN A 153 7.77 16.73 14.65
N LEU A 154 8.81 17.43 14.17
CA LEU A 154 9.45 18.51 14.93
C LEU A 154 8.52 19.71 15.12
N PHE A 155 7.76 20.07 14.07
CA PHE A 155 6.75 21.11 14.16
C PHE A 155 5.68 20.76 15.19
N TRP A 156 5.19 19.53 15.18
CA TRP A 156 4.21 19.04 16.16
C TRP A 156 4.74 19.08 17.60
N GLN A 157 5.98 18.64 17.83
CA GLN A 157 6.62 18.71 19.16
C GLN A 157 6.79 20.16 19.64
N LYS A 158 7.06 21.10 18.73
CA LYS A 158 7.20 22.51 19.07
C LYS A 158 5.87 23.16 19.42
N THR A 159 4.79 22.83 18.70
CA THR A 159 3.45 23.41 18.92
C THR A 159 2.70 22.78 20.08
N ASN A 160 3.04 21.55 20.46
CA ASN A 160 2.48 20.84 21.59
C ASN A 160 3.60 20.52 22.58
N PRO A 161 4.10 21.52 23.33
CA PRO A 161 5.07 21.26 24.39
C PRO A 161 4.42 20.35 25.44
N GLN A 162 5.24 19.51 26.07
CA GLN A 162 4.79 18.61 27.13
C GLN A 162 4.30 19.44 28.32
N THR A 163 3.01 19.78 28.35
CA THR A 163 2.36 20.34 29.54
C THR A 163 2.26 19.24 30.58
N ASN A 164 2.46 19.61 31.85
CA ASN A 164 2.36 18.70 33.01
C ASN A 164 0.93 18.21 33.27
N ASP A 165 0.01 18.38 32.31
CA ASP A 165 -1.37 17.97 32.44
C ASP A 165 -1.44 16.45 32.44
N ASN A 166 -2.06 15.91 33.48
CA ASN A 166 -2.29 14.49 33.70
C ASN A 166 -3.27 13.86 32.68
N THR A 167 -3.60 14.56 31.59
CA THR A 167 -4.46 14.06 30.52
C THR A 167 -3.69 13.03 29.70
N VAL A 168 -3.88 11.76 30.07
CA VAL A 168 -3.32 10.62 29.35
C VAL A 168 -3.96 10.56 27.95
N LEU A 169 -3.29 11.13 26.96
CA LEU A 169 -3.67 10.99 25.56
C LEU A 169 -3.38 9.55 25.10
N PHE A 170 -4.39 8.69 25.21
CA PHE A 170 -4.32 7.31 24.72
C PHE A 170 -4.25 7.22 23.18
N SER A 171 -4.69 8.26 22.47
CA SER A 171 -4.53 8.39 21.01
C SER A 171 -3.11 8.84 20.67
N SER A 172 -2.25 7.88 20.31
CA SER A 172 -0.84 8.15 19.99
C SER A 172 -0.60 8.55 18.53
N PHE A 173 -1.56 8.28 17.63
CA PHE A 173 -1.31 8.36 16.19
C PHE A 173 -1.90 9.59 15.52
N LEU A 174 -3.23 9.74 15.42
CA LEU A 174 -3.86 10.85 14.68
C LEU A 174 -3.56 12.20 15.31
N VAL A 175 -3.42 12.25 16.63
CA VAL A 175 -2.98 13.46 17.34
C VAL A 175 -1.53 13.81 16.98
N SER A 176 -0.67 12.81 16.77
CA SER A 176 0.76 13.04 16.50
C SER A 176 1.08 13.38 15.05
N VAL A 177 0.28 12.89 14.11
CA VAL A 177 0.42 13.18 12.69
C VAL A 177 -0.58 14.27 12.38
N ASN A 178 -0.15 15.54 12.42
CA ASN A 178 -0.95 16.73 12.13
C ASN A 178 -2.16 16.38 11.24
N ILE A 179 -3.33 16.32 11.85
CA ILE A 179 -4.50 15.71 11.22
C ILE A 179 -4.94 16.45 9.95
N GLU A 180 -4.70 17.76 9.91
CA GLU A 180 -4.99 18.61 8.75
C GLU A 180 -4.10 18.26 7.56
N PHE A 181 -2.82 17.97 7.83
CA PHE A 181 -1.91 17.46 6.82
C PHE A 181 -2.37 16.09 6.28
N LEU A 182 -2.74 15.18 7.18
CA LEU A 182 -3.24 13.85 6.79
C LEU A 182 -4.52 13.94 5.95
N LEU A 183 -5.47 14.79 6.37
CA LEU A 183 -6.67 15.10 5.60
C LEU A 183 -6.32 15.67 4.23
N GLY A 184 -5.41 16.65 4.15
CA GLY A 184 -4.98 17.22 2.88
C GLY A 184 -4.41 16.17 1.92
N VAL A 185 -3.58 15.25 2.44
CA VAL A 185 -3.03 14.14 1.65
C VAL A 185 -4.13 13.21 1.12
N ILE A 186 -5.06 12.81 1.98
CA ILE A 186 -6.14 11.88 1.60
C ILE A 186 -7.14 12.53 0.63
N TYR A 187 -7.52 13.78 0.89
CA TYR A 187 -8.37 14.54 -0.01
C TYR A 187 -7.71 14.78 -1.37
N ALA A 188 -6.40 14.96 -1.43
CA ALA A 188 -5.67 15.02 -2.70
C ALA A 188 -5.59 13.66 -3.42
N ALA A 189 -5.55 12.55 -2.67
CA ALA A 189 -5.51 11.20 -3.22
C ALA A 189 -6.81 10.81 -3.95
N ILE A 190 -7.97 11.33 -3.54
CA ILE A 190 -9.27 11.05 -4.19
C ILE A 190 -9.30 11.54 -5.66
N PRO A 191 -9.16 12.84 -5.98
CA PRO A 191 -9.17 13.32 -7.36
C PRO A 191 -8.01 12.75 -8.16
N ALA A 192 -6.84 12.53 -7.53
CA ALA A 192 -5.72 11.84 -8.18
C ALA A 192 -6.09 10.40 -8.58
N SER A 193 -6.79 9.66 -7.74
CA SER A 193 -7.25 8.29 -8.03
C SER A 193 -8.33 8.28 -9.12
N VAL A 194 -9.24 9.25 -9.13
CA VAL A 194 -10.23 9.41 -10.21
C VAL A 194 -9.55 9.71 -11.54
N ALA A 195 -8.66 10.70 -11.57
CA ALA A 195 -7.88 11.05 -12.76
C ALA A 195 -7.06 9.85 -13.26
N ASN A 196 -6.42 9.11 -12.35
CA ASN A 196 -5.71 7.88 -12.65
C ASN A 196 -6.64 6.82 -13.26
N GLY A 197 -7.79 6.56 -12.65
CA GLY A 197 -8.75 5.57 -13.12
C GLY A 197 -9.24 5.88 -14.54
N VAL A 198 -9.58 7.14 -14.82
CA VAL A 198 -9.98 7.60 -16.16
C VAL A 198 -8.84 7.37 -17.16
N LEU A 199 -7.61 7.76 -16.82
CA LEU A 199 -6.44 7.58 -17.66
C LEU A 199 -6.14 6.10 -17.93
N VAL A 200 -6.16 5.24 -16.92
CA VAL A 200 -5.96 3.79 -17.05
C VAL A 200 -7.04 3.15 -17.94
N CYS A 201 -8.31 3.55 -17.78
CA CYS A 201 -9.40 3.12 -18.67
C CYS A 201 -9.17 3.56 -20.12
N PHE A 202 -8.74 4.80 -20.34
CA PHE A 202 -8.39 5.30 -21.67
C PHE A 202 -7.23 4.49 -22.28
N LEU A 203 -6.15 4.27 -21.51
CA LEU A 203 -4.99 3.48 -21.95
C LEU A 203 -5.39 2.04 -22.28
N TYR A 204 -6.30 1.43 -21.50
CA TYR A 204 -6.82 0.09 -21.78
C TYR A 204 -7.52 0.03 -23.14
N ASN A 205 -8.45 0.95 -23.38
CA ASN A 205 -9.19 1.03 -24.63
C ASN A 205 -8.26 1.32 -25.82
N HIS A 206 -7.30 2.23 -25.65
CA HIS A 206 -6.30 2.55 -26.66
C HIS A 206 -5.43 1.34 -27.01
N ASN A 207 -4.88 0.64 -26.00
CA ASN A 207 -4.07 -0.56 -26.19
C ASN A 207 -4.85 -1.69 -26.87
N LYS A 208 -6.13 -1.86 -26.50
CA LYS A 208 -7.03 -2.83 -27.15
C LYS A 208 -7.25 -2.49 -28.63
N LYS A 209 -7.56 -1.23 -28.96
CA LYS A 209 -7.76 -0.76 -30.34
C LYS A 209 -6.50 -0.92 -31.19
N ARG A 210 -5.35 -0.49 -30.69
CA ARG A 210 -4.05 -0.61 -31.39
C ARG A 210 -3.67 -2.06 -31.66
N ARG A 211 -3.86 -2.96 -30.69
CA ARG A 211 -3.58 -4.40 -30.86
C ARG A 211 -4.35 -5.03 -32.02
N ILE A 212 -5.60 -4.60 -32.26
CA ILE A 212 -6.45 -5.12 -33.34
C ILE A 212 -5.99 -4.57 -34.70
N GLN A 213 -5.54 -3.31 -34.75
CA GLN A 213 -5.10 -2.65 -35.99
C GLN A 213 -3.70 -3.07 -36.46
N LEU A 214 -2.92 -3.74 -35.62
CA LEU A 214 -1.54 -4.13 -35.93
C LEU A 214 -1.49 -5.38 -36.80
N ASP A 215 -0.68 -5.30 -37.86
CA ASP A 215 -0.38 -6.43 -38.74
C ASP A 215 0.12 -7.65 -37.96
N ARG A 216 -0.31 -8.84 -38.41
CA ARG A 216 0.07 -10.11 -37.79
C ARG A 216 1.58 -10.35 -37.80
N SER A 217 2.31 -9.76 -38.75
CA SER A 217 3.78 -9.87 -38.89
C SER A 217 4.57 -9.18 -37.77
N LYS A 218 4.01 -8.15 -37.11
CA LYS A 218 4.69 -7.40 -36.04
C LYS A 218 4.50 -8.06 -34.66
N LEU A 219 4.97 -9.30 -34.52
CA LEU A 219 4.77 -10.13 -33.32
C LEU A 219 5.28 -9.47 -32.03
N ASN A 220 6.47 -8.84 -32.05
CA ASN A 220 7.04 -8.19 -30.86
C ASN A 220 6.13 -7.06 -30.33
N VAL A 221 5.66 -6.18 -31.21
CA VAL A 221 4.80 -5.05 -30.85
C VAL A 221 3.44 -5.55 -30.34
N ARG A 222 2.86 -6.59 -30.98
CA ARG A 222 1.60 -7.20 -30.52
C ARG A 222 1.74 -7.83 -29.12
N TYR A 223 2.88 -8.44 -28.84
CA TYR A 223 3.20 -8.98 -27.53
C TYR A 223 3.25 -7.87 -26.46
N GLN A 224 3.91 -6.75 -26.74
CA GLN A 224 3.97 -5.59 -25.84
C GLN A 224 2.57 -5.03 -25.53
N TYR A 225 1.71 -4.87 -26.54
CA TYR A 225 0.33 -4.42 -26.29
C TYR A 225 -0.48 -5.44 -25.47
N ALA A 226 -0.29 -6.74 -25.68
CA ALA A 226 -0.95 -7.77 -24.89
C ALA A 226 -0.50 -7.71 -23.42
N GLU A 227 0.80 -7.53 -23.17
CA GLU A 227 1.35 -7.33 -21.82
C GLU A 227 0.81 -6.06 -21.17
N ASN A 228 0.78 -4.95 -21.92
CA ASN A 228 0.22 -3.69 -21.44
C ASN A 228 -1.27 -3.84 -21.07
N ILE A 229 -2.09 -4.52 -21.89
CA ILE A 229 -3.51 -4.77 -21.57
C ILE A 229 -3.67 -5.53 -20.25
N VAL A 230 -2.88 -6.58 -20.03
CA VAL A 230 -2.93 -7.39 -18.78
C VAL A 230 -2.49 -6.53 -17.59
N THR A 231 -1.42 -5.76 -17.76
CA THR A 231 -0.89 -4.89 -16.70
C THR A 231 -1.86 -3.74 -16.37
N THR A 232 -2.46 -3.11 -17.37
CA THR A 232 -3.46 -2.04 -17.19
C THR A 232 -4.71 -2.58 -16.48
N ARG A 233 -5.12 -3.84 -16.70
CA ARG A 233 -6.19 -4.46 -15.91
C ARG A 233 -5.85 -4.62 -14.43
N LEU A 234 -4.62 -5.06 -14.14
CA LEU A 234 -4.12 -5.17 -12.76
C LEU A 234 -4.13 -3.78 -12.09
N LEU A 235 -3.64 -2.77 -12.80
CA LEU A 235 -3.60 -1.41 -12.29
C LEU A 235 -4.98 -0.80 -12.13
N LEU A 236 -5.94 -1.11 -13.01
CA LEU A 236 -7.31 -0.66 -12.84
C LEU A 236 -7.94 -1.21 -11.56
N ALA A 237 -7.68 -2.49 -11.24
CA ALA A 237 -8.14 -3.07 -9.98
C ALA A 237 -7.46 -2.42 -8.77
N LEU A 238 -6.16 -2.15 -8.86
CA LEU A 238 -5.42 -1.45 -7.81
C LEU A 238 -5.93 -0.02 -7.60
N THR A 239 -6.07 0.78 -8.67
CA THR A 239 -6.62 2.13 -8.62
C THR A 239 -8.05 2.16 -8.08
N GLY A 240 -8.86 1.15 -8.41
CA GLY A 240 -10.20 1.00 -7.84
C GLY A 240 -10.16 0.77 -6.32
N ALA A 241 -9.26 -0.10 -5.85
CA ALA A 241 -9.04 -0.32 -4.42
C ALA A 241 -8.51 0.95 -3.72
N ASP A 242 -7.57 1.66 -4.35
CA ASP A 242 -7.01 2.93 -3.85
C ASP A 242 -8.08 4.00 -3.71
N PHE A 243 -8.96 4.12 -4.71
CA PHE A 243 -10.08 5.07 -4.68
C PHE A 243 -11.06 4.76 -3.55
N VAL A 244 -11.53 3.52 -3.44
CA VAL A 244 -12.44 3.11 -2.36
C VAL A 244 -11.79 3.30 -1.00
N GLY A 245 -10.54 2.87 -0.84
CA GLY A 245 -9.77 3.06 0.39
C GLY A 245 -9.64 4.54 0.77
N SER A 246 -9.34 5.40 -0.20
CA SER A 246 -9.21 6.85 0.03
C SER A 246 -10.52 7.52 0.43
N VAL A 247 -11.66 7.10 -0.14
CA VAL A 247 -12.99 7.63 0.21
C VAL A 247 -13.39 7.22 1.64
N VAL A 248 -13.18 5.95 2.00
CA VAL A 248 -13.46 5.46 3.37
C VAL A 248 -12.52 6.13 4.37
N ALA A 249 -11.22 6.24 4.04
CA ALA A 249 -10.23 6.95 4.85
C ALA A 249 -10.61 8.41 5.10
N ALA A 250 -11.01 9.13 4.04
CA ALA A 250 -11.43 10.52 4.13
C ALA A 250 -12.65 10.67 5.05
N THR A 251 -13.63 9.78 4.90
CA THR A 251 -14.83 9.79 5.75
C THR A 251 -14.46 9.60 7.23
N LEU A 252 -13.68 8.56 7.54
CA LEU A 252 -13.29 8.26 8.91
C LEU A 252 -12.48 9.39 9.57
N ILE A 253 -11.49 9.93 8.85
CA ILE A 253 -10.62 10.99 9.41
C ILE A 253 -11.36 12.32 9.48
N SER A 254 -12.26 12.63 8.55
CA SER A 254 -13.11 13.82 8.65
C SER A 254 -14.10 13.71 9.82
N CYS A 255 -14.71 12.54 10.04
CA CYS A 255 -15.52 12.29 11.23
C CYS A 255 -14.70 12.48 12.51
N TYR A 256 -13.50 11.91 12.58
CA TYR A 256 -12.59 12.11 13.71
C TYR A 256 -12.26 13.59 13.92
N TYR A 257 -11.90 14.32 12.86
CA TYR A 257 -11.52 15.73 12.92
C TYR A 257 -12.66 16.61 13.43
N VAL A 258 -13.86 16.45 12.86
CA VAL A 258 -15.06 17.21 13.27
C VAL A 258 -15.45 16.88 14.70
N ALA A 259 -15.45 15.59 15.07
CA ALA A 259 -15.79 15.16 16.41
C ALA A 259 -14.79 15.69 17.45
N ARG A 260 -13.49 15.66 17.14
CA ARG A 260 -12.44 16.18 18.02
C ARG A 260 -12.52 17.70 18.17
N ARG A 261 -12.67 18.43 17.05
CA ARG A 261 -12.64 19.91 17.05
C ARG A 261 -13.83 20.54 17.75
N ASN A 262 -14.98 19.86 17.71
CA ASN A 262 -16.22 20.35 18.33
C ASN A 262 -16.55 19.61 19.64
N GLU A 263 -15.61 18.80 20.17
CA GLU A 263 -15.77 18.05 21.42
C GLU A 263 -17.04 17.18 21.47
N LEU A 264 -17.45 16.64 20.32
CA LEU A 264 -18.73 15.92 20.17
C LEU A 264 -18.67 14.48 20.69
N MET A 265 -17.46 13.94 20.91
CA MET A 265 -17.23 12.54 21.27
C MET A 265 -16.20 12.42 22.38
N SER A 266 -16.35 11.38 23.21
CA SER A 266 -15.35 11.05 24.22
C SER A 266 -14.04 10.55 23.59
N ASP A 267 -12.93 10.63 24.31
CA ASP A 267 -11.63 10.13 23.84
C ASP A 267 -11.67 8.63 23.46
N ASN A 268 -12.49 7.84 24.15
CA ASN A 268 -12.69 6.42 23.84
C ASN A 268 -13.36 6.20 22.48
N ASP A 269 -14.37 7.03 22.16
CA ASP A 269 -15.08 6.94 20.88
C ASP A 269 -14.17 7.42 19.72
N LEU A 270 -13.35 8.44 19.96
CA LEU A 270 -12.33 8.88 19.00
C LEU A 270 -11.27 7.80 18.75
N LEU A 271 -10.83 7.11 19.80
CA LEU A 271 -9.90 5.98 19.68
C LEU A 271 -10.52 4.86 18.82
N PHE A 272 -11.81 4.59 18.97
CA PHE A 272 -12.51 3.61 18.14
C PHE A 272 -12.47 3.99 16.64
N ILE A 273 -12.69 5.26 16.30
CA ILE A 273 -12.59 5.73 14.90
C ILE A 273 -11.16 5.58 14.37
N GLU A 274 -10.16 5.94 15.18
CA GLU A 274 -8.74 5.77 14.83
C GLU A 274 -8.38 4.30 14.56
N GLN A 275 -8.80 3.38 15.44
CA GLN A 275 -8.56 1.94 15.23
C GLN A 275 -9.29 1.42 13.98
N SER A 276 -10.52 1.90 13.74
CA SER A 276 -11.29 1.54 12.53
C SER A 276 -10.56 1.96 11.25
N PHE A 277 -9.96 3.16 11.23
CA PHE A 277 -9.13 3.62 10.12
C PHE A 277 -7.93 2.69 9.90
N HIS A 278 -7.25 2.26 10.97
CA HIS A 278 -6.10 1.38 10.83
C HIS A 278 -6.45 -0.05 10.43
N VAL A 279 -7.58 -0.58 10.91
CA VAL A 279 -8.13 -1.86 10.43
C VAL A 279 -8.42 -1.76 8.94
N MET A 280 -9.05 -0.69 8.46
CA MET A 280 -9.28 -0.45 7.04
C MET A 280 -7.96 -0.42 6.24
N MET A 281 -6.91 0.24 6.74
CA MET A 281 -5.59 0.24 6.07
C MET A 281 -4.95 -1.17 6.01
N SER A 282 -5.10 -1.97 7.07
CA SER A 282 -4.62 -3.36 7.09
C SER A 282 -5.41 -4.25 6.12
N MET A 283 -6.73 -4.05 6.00
CA MET A 283 -7.55 -4.72 4.99
C MET A 283 -7.13 -4.34 3.57
N TYR A 284 -6.87 -3.06 3.31
CA TYR A 284 -6.33 -2.59 2.04
C TYR A 284 -5.00 -3.29 1.69
N ALA A 285 -4.09 -3.46 2.67
CA ALA A 285 -2.84 -4.19 2.47
C ALA A 285 -3.04 -5.68 2.13
N ILE A 286 -4.04 -6.33 2.73
CA ILE A 286 -4.45 -7.70 2.38
C ILE A 286 -5.01 -7.73 0.95
N TRP A 287 -5.89 -6.80 0.59
CA TRP A 287 -6.46 -6.67 -0.74
C TRP A 287 -5.37 -6.46 -1.81
N TYR A 288 -4.37 -5.64 -1.52
CA TYR A 288 -3.19 -5.49 -2.36
C TYR A 288 -2.54 -6.84 -2.67
N ASN A 289 -2.28 -7.66 -1.64
CA ASN A 289 -1.70 -8.99 -1.81
C ASN A 289 -2.60 -9.89 -2.67
N VAL A 290 -3.91 -9.90 -2.41
CA VAL A 290 -4.88 -10.70 -3.18
C VAL A 290 -4.88 -10.29 -4.64
N ILE A 291 -4.95 -8.99 -4.94
CA ILE A 291 -4.94 -8.46 -6.32
C ILE A 291 -3.65 -8.90 -7.04
N PHE A 292 -2.48 -8.73 -6.40
CA PHE A 292 -1.20 -9.09 -7.01
C PHE A 292 -1.01 -10.59 -7.21
N LEU A 293 -1.49 -11.43 -6.29
CA LEU A 293 -1.37 -12.88 -6.40
C LEU A 293 -2.42 -13.48 -7.34
N ALA A 294 -3.64 -12.92 -7.38
CA ALA A 294 -4.73 -13.45 -8.21
C ALA A 294 -4.66 -12.98 -9.66
N MET A 295 -4.35 -11.70 -9.90
CA MET A 295 -4.44 -11.09 -11.24
C MET A 295 -3.14 -11.13 -12.02
N HIS A 296 -1.97 -11.10 -11.36
CA HIS A 296 -0.69 -11.22 -12.04
C HIS A 296 -0.35 -12.70 -12.26
N ARG A 297 -0.70 -13.24 -13.44
CA ARG A 297 -0.55 -14.66 -13.78
C ARG A 297 0.82 -15.26 -13.38
N PRO A 298 1.99 -14.65 -13.65
CA PRO A 298 3.27 -15.20 -13.20
C PRO A 298 3.38 -15.38 -11.68
N ASN A 299 2.78 -14.48 -10.89
CA ASN A 299 2.77 -14.59 -9.42
C ASN A 299 1.82 -15.70 -8.96
N ARG A 300 0.65 -15.80 -9.60
CA ARG A 300 -0.32 -16.87 -9.34
C ARG A 300 0.27 -18.25 -9.60
N ASP A 301 0.91 -18.41 -10.76
CA ASP A 301 1.51 -19.66 -11.17
C ASP A 301 2.69 -20.02 -10.25
N GLN A 302 3.45 -19.01 -9.77
CA GLN A 302 4.48 -19.21 -8.74
C GLN A 302 3.87 -19.66 -7.40
N LEU A 303 2.79 -19.03 -6.95
CA LEU A 303 2.10 -19.40 -5.70
C LEU A 303 1.59 -20.84 -5.77
N ILE A 304 0.94 -21.24 -6.87
CA ILE A 304 0.46 -22.61 -7.06
C ILE A 304 1.62 -23.61 -7.02
N ARG A 305 2.78 -23.28 -7.60
CA ARG A 305 3.97 -24.14 -7.55
C ARG A 305 4.55 -24.25 -6.15
N ASP A 306 4.65 -23.13 -5.43
CA ASP A 306 5.17 -23.10 -4.06
C ASP A 306 4.25 -23.89 -3.10
N VAL A 307 2.92 -23.76 -3.23
CA VAL A 307 1.93 -24.54 -2.44
C VAL A 307 2.04 -26.03 -2.73
N LYS A 308 2.07 -26.45 -4.00
CA LYS A 308 2.26 -27.86 -4.38
C LYS A 308 3.58 -28.45 -3.88
N SER A 309 4.63 -27.62 -3.83
CA SER A 309 5.93 -28.04 -3.28
C SER A 309 5.88 -28.28 -1.78
N ILE A 310 5.03 -27.57 -1.04
CA ILE A 310 4.82 -27.78 0.41
C ILE A 310 4.04 -29.07 0.64
N GLU A 311 3.08 -29.40 -0.24
CA GLU A 311 2.30 -30.65 -0.22
C GLU A 311 3.12 -31.90 -0.64
N GLY A 312 4.44 -31.80 -0.77
CA GLY A 312 5.32 -32.91 -1.15
C GLY A 312 5.20 -33.35 -2.62
N HIS A 313 4.37 -32.67 -3.41
CA HIS A 313 4.26 -32.93 -4.84
C HIS A 313 5.40 -32.21 -5.58
N ARG A 314 6.58 -32.83 -5.61
CA ARG A 314 7.67 -32.39 -6.49
C ARG A 314 7.21 -32.52 -7.95
N LEU A 315 6.76 -31.42 -8.53
CA LEU A 315 6.56 -31.32 -9.96
C LEU A 315 7.92 -31.51 -10.64
N SER A 316 8.11 -32.69 -11.22
CA SER A 316 9.27 -32.98 -12.07
C SER A 316 9.25 -32.05 -13.28
N PHE A 317 10.31 -31.25 -13.43
CA PHE A 317 10.50 -30.27 -14.50
C PHE A 317 10.46 -30.85 -15.93
N LYS A 318 10.39 -32.18 -16.09
CA LYS A 318 10.37 -32.83 -17.41
C LYS A 318 9.19 -32.42 -18.30
N ASN A 319 8.10 -31.88 -17.76
CA ASN A 319 6.88 -31.56 -18.53
C ASN A 319 6.48 -30.08 -18.61
N GLU A 320 7.21 -29.12 -17.99
CA GLU A 320 6.81 -27.69 -18.04
C GLU A 320 6.81 -27.14 -19.48
N GLY A 321 7.77 -27.54 -20.31
CA GLY A 321 7.82 -27.15 -21.72
C GLY A 321 6.59 -27.64 -22.49
N ALA A 322 6.21 -28.90 -22.32
CA ALA A 322 5.05 -29.49 -23.02
C ALA A 322 3.73 -28.82 -22.62
N VAL A 323 3.55 -28.46 -21.35
CA VAL A 323 2.34 -27.76 -20.88
C VAL A 323 2.30 -26.31 -21.41
N TYR A 324 3.44 -25.61 -21.45
CA TYR A 324 3.50 -24.26 -22.02
C TYR A 324 3.22 -24.25 -23.53
N PHE A 325 3.83 -25.17 -24.28
CA PHE A 325 3.63 -25.28 -25.73
C PHE A 325 2.22 -25.77 -26.10
N SER A 326 1.62 -26.68 -25.34
CA SER A 326 0.23 -27.11 -25.58
C SER A 326 -0.79 -25.99 -25.31
N TYR A 327 -0.55 -25.15 -24.31
CA TYR A 327 -1.39 -23.98 -24.05
C TYR A 327 -1.27 -22.91 -25.14
N LEU A 328 -0.05 -22.61 -25.58
CA LEU A 328 0.18 -21.70 -26.71
C LEU A 328 -0.45 -22.22 -28.00
N SER A 329 -0.33 -23.52 -28.27
CA SER A 329 -1.00 -24.19 -29.39
C SER A 329 -2.53 -23.99 -29.35
N ARG A 330 -3.16 -24.18 -28.18
CA ARG A 330 -4.60 -23.95 -28.03
C ARG A 330 -5.01 -22.49 -28.22
N GLN A 331 -4.20 -21.53 -27.77
CA GLN A 331 -4.48 -20.11 -28.01
C GLN A 331 -4.24 -19.67 -29.44
N TRP A 332 -3.36 -20.36 -30.17
CA TRP A 332 -3.08 -20.05 -31.57
C TRP A 332 -4.15 -20.58 -32.51
N ASN A 333 -4.78 -21.70 -32.13
CA ASN A 333 -5.82 -22.37 -32.91
C ASN A 333 -7.26 -21.89 -32.59
N ALA A 334 -7.42 -20.93 -31.68
CA ALA A 334 -8.71 -20.33 -31.29
C ALA A 334 -8.81 -18.88 -31.75
#